data_AF-A0A1F5UQP2-F1
#
_entry.id   AF-A0A1F5UQP2-F1
#
_cell.length_a   1.000
_cell.length_b   1.000
_cell.length_c   1.000
_cell.angle_alpha   90.00
_cell.angle_beta   90.00
_cell.angle_gamma   90.00
#
_symmetry.space_group_name_H-M   'P 1'
#
loop_
_entity.id
_entity.type
_entity.pdbx_description
1 polymer ?
#
loop_
_entity_poly.entity_id
_entity_poly.type
_entity_poly.pdbx_seq_one_letter_code
_entity_poly.pdbx_strand_id
1 'polypeptide(L)'
;MNIGKVYLIGAGPGDADLISVRGSAILGQADVVIHDYLVDTGMLKYVRDSAEIISVKEYDKSNRVGHLEKQRRIDKMMVRRAKEGKLVVRLKSGDPFMFGRAVEEMRVLLDNNIEYAVVPGISAANAASCFTGIPLTSRGIASSLAIVTGHKMSKQNKLEIDWKSIAGLDTIVLYMAVETLPCIQKELLNNGKMPDTPVAVISKASKVDQRLVKGKLSDIVELVRREKIQAPAIFIIGRVVNLESTFNWYRKSEKILFTGLSEPRFAYKGNIFHCPLIKIKPLRDYSKMHSLFKRLDEFNWIFFSSRYGVQYFFRELLSSGLDCRALNSLKIAAIGTSTAKKLKEYGMLPDLIPKVESAKGLLNAFRKYAKGVRLRVLLPRSDIGEKGLTSGLKKLGVNVTVCPVYHNVMQEDYPGLAPVLFDKIIFTSPSTVRSYFKKYKLVPKGTKIETIGTVTKKELTKFI
;
A
#
# COMPACT_ATOMS: atom_id res chain seq x y z
N MET A 1 32.12 12.70 -12.46
CA MET A 1 31.02 11.80 -12.02
C MET A 1 29.73 12.57 -12.17
N ASN A 2 28.67 11.97 -12.72
CA ASN A 2 27.39 12.65 -12.89
C ASN A 2 26.69 12.76 -11.53
N ILE A 3 26.29 13.96 -11.11
CA ILE A 3 25.57 14.16 -9.85
C ILE A 3 24.13 13.69 -10.04
N GLY A 4 23.63 12.91 -9.08
CA GLY A 4 22.26 12.40 -9.08
C GLY A 4 21.24 13.47 -8.69
N LYS A 5 19.98 13.24 -9.07
CA LYS A 5 18.87 14.17 -8.84
C LYS A 5 18.08 13.80 -7.57
N VAL A 6 17.58 14.82 -6.86
CA VAL A 6 16.74 14.63 -5.66
C VAL A 6 15.28 14.96 -5.95
N TYR A 7 14.36 14.10 -5.56
CA TYR A 7 12.92 14.34 -5.67
C TYR A 7 12.29 14.44 -4.29
N LEU A 8 11.70 15.59 -3.96
CA LEU A 8 10.89 15.76 -2.75
C LEU A 8 9.44 15.41 -3.09
N ILE A 9 8.98 14.26 -2.63
CA ILE A 9 7.68 13.69 -3.03
C ILE A 9 6.74 13.70 -1.83
N GLY A 10 5.54 14.27 -2.01
CA GLY A 10 4.44 14.12 -1.06
C GLY A 10 3.83 12.72 -1.12
N ALA A 11 3.92 11.98 -0.02
CA ALA A 11 3.36 10.64 0.10
C ALA A 11 1.84 10.64 0.27
N GLY A 12 1.25 11.76 0.70
CA GLY A 12 -0.09 11.73 1.28
C GLY A 12 -0.08 11.42 2.79
N PRO A 13 -1.23 11.49 3.47
CA PRO A 13 -1.29 11.50 4.94
C PRO A 13 -1.51 10.12 5.57
N GLY A 14 -1.67 9.07 4.77
CA GLY A 14 -1.95 7.74 5.27
C GLY A 14 -1.90 6.69 4.17
N ASP A 15 -3.05 6.37 3.59
CA ASP A 15 -3.17 5.26 2.65
C ASP A 15 -2.26 5.39 1.43
N ALA A 16 -1.70 4.24 1.02
CA ALA A 16 -0.66 4.17 0.00
C ALA A 16 -1.13 4.56 -1.40
N ASP A 17 -2.43 4.57 -1.65
CA ASP A 17 -3.03 4.95 -2.94
C ASP A 17 -3.28 6.47 -3.06
N LEU A 18 -3.07 7.25 -1.99
CA LEU A 18 -3.15 8.71 -2.02
C LEU A 18 -1.88 9.39 -2.56
N ILE A 19 -0.84 8.61 -2.89
CA ILE A 19 0.31 9.13 -3.61
C ILE A 19 -0.09 9.52 -5.05
N SER A 20 0.46 10.61 -5.57
CA SER A 20 0.23 10.98 -6.97
C SER A 20 0.84 9.95 -7.93
N VAL A 21 0.25 9.81 -9.14
CA VAL A 21 0.79 8.95 -10.21
C VAL A 21 2.24 9.29 -10.52
N ARG A 22 2.58 10.59 -10.54
CA ARG A 22 3.96 11.05 -10.72
C ARG A 22 4.86 10.62 -9.56
N GLY A 23 4.35 10.72 -8.32
CA GLY A 23 5.07 10.30 -7.12
C GLY A 23 5.42 8.82 -7.14
N SER A 24 4.45 7.94 -7.44
CA SER A 24 4.68 6.49 -7.51
C SER A 24 5.60 6.09 -8.66
N ALA A 25 5.48 6.73 -9.83
CA ALA A 25 6.34 6.45 -10.98
C ALA A 25 7.82 6.78 -10.71
N ILE A 26 8.11 7.89 -10.02
CA ILE A 26 9.47 8.27 -9.65
C ILE A 26 9.99 7.40 -8.50
N LEU A 27 9.13 7.09 -7.52
CA LEU A 27 9.47 6.19 -6.41
C LEU A 27 9.93 4.81 -6.91
N GLY A 28 9.34 4.31 -8.00
CA GLY A 28 9.76 3.06 -8.67
C GLY A 28 11.10 3.12 -9.40
N GLN A 29 11.67 4.31 -9.60
CA GLN A 29 12.97 4.49 -10.26
C GLN A 29 14.10 4.79 -9.26
N ALA A 30 13.76 5.13 -8.02
CA ALA A 30 14.69 5.59 -6.99
C ALA A 30 15.80 4.59 -6.68
N ASP A 31 17.04 5.08 -6.60
CA ASP A 31 18.17 4.32 -6.06
C ASP A 31 18.16 4.34 -4.52
N VAL A 32 17.74 5.46 -3.93
CA VAL A 32 17.63 5.64 -2.49
C VAL A 32 16.30 6.31 -2.15
N VAL A 33 15.59 5.77 -1.16
CA VAL A 33 14.36 6.35 -0.63
C VAL A 33 14.57 6.73 0.84
N ILE A 34 14.53 8.03 1.13
CA ILE A 34 14.63 8.60 2.47
C ILE A 34 13.24 9.08 2.88
N HIS A 35 12.61 8.41 3.84
CA HIS A 35 11.21 8.69 4.18
C HIS A 35 10.96 9.12 5.62
N ASP A 36 9.95 9.98 5.82
CA ASP A 36 9.49 10.39 7.14
C ASP A 36 8.92 9.23 7.97
N TYR A 37 8.88 9.41 9.29
CA TYR A 37 8.32 8.41 10.22
C TYR A 37 6.81 8.17 10.03
N LEU A 38 6.08 9.15 9.50
CA LEU A 38 4.63 9.07 9.25
C LEU A 38 4.25 8.42 7.92
N VAL A 39 5.22 8.28 7.00
CA VAL A 39 4.96 7.64 5.71
C VAL A 39 4.54 6.20 5.94
N ASP A 40 3.46 5.81 5.29
CA ASP A 40 2.93 4.46 5.39
C ASP A 40 3.87 3.45 4.72
N THR A 41 4.19 2.36 5.40
CA THR A 41 5.05 1.31 4.85
C THR A 41 4.42 0.58 3.66
N GLY A 42 3.10 0.71 3.44
CA GLY A 42 2.44 0.28 2.22
C GLY A 42 2.99 0.95 0.97
N MET A 43 3.63 2.13 1.09
CA MET A 43 4.32 2.81 -0.03
C MET A 43 5.49 2.00 -0.58
N LEU A 44 6.07 1.10 0.20
CA LEU A 44 7.18 0.24 -0.24
C LEU A 44 6.80 -0.64 -1.43
N LYS A 45 5.50 -0.85 -1.70
CA LYS A 45 5.04 -1.59 -2.89
C LYS A 45 5.40 -0.90 -4.21
N TYR A 46 5.62 0.41 -4.20
CA TYR A 46 6.03 1.16 -5.39
C TYR A 46 7.55 1.29 -5.51
N VAL A 47 8.30 0.93 -4.48
CA VAL A 47 9.77 1.02 -4.48
C VAL A 47 10.34 -0.18 -5.21
N ARG A 48 11.34 0.05 -6.08
CA ARG A 48 12.07 -1.04 -6.73
C ARG A 48 12.83 -1.90 -5.72
N ASP A 49 12.92 -3.20 -5.94
CA ASP A 49 13.54 -4.15 -5.00
C ASP A 49 15.03 -3.86 -4.72
N SER A 50 15.74 -3.16 -5.62
CA SER A 50 17.16 -2.81 -5.47
C SER A 50 17.43 -1.46 -4.79
N ALA A 51 16.38 -0.72 -4.40
CA ALA A 51 16.55 0.58 -3.76
C ALA A 51 17.02 0.44 -2.29
N GLU A 52 17.89 1.34 -1.86
CA GLU A 52 18.21 1.53 -0.45
C GLU A 52 17.07 2.31 0.23
N ILE A 53 16.42 1.73 1.25
CA ILE A 53 15.33 2.38 1.98
C ILE A 53 15.82 2.81 3.35
N ILE A 54 15.71 4.10 3.65
CA ILE A 54 16.19 4.72 4.89
C ILE A 54 15.03 5.40 5.60
N SER A 55 14.65 4.90 6.77
CA SER A 55 13.66 5.53 7.64
C SER A 55 14.31 6.57 8.55
N VAL A 56 13.77 7.79 8.58
CA VAL A 56 14.29 8.81 9.50
C VAL A 56 13.83 8.61 10.96
N LYS A 57 12.98 7.60 11.23
CA LYS A 57 12.42 7.30 12.57
C LYS A 57 13.50 7.02 13.62
N GLU A 58 14.61 6.41 13.23
CA GLU A 58 15.74 6.13 14.14
C GLU A 58 16.38 7.41 14.68
N TYR A 59 16.37 8.47 13.88
CA TYR A 59 16.81 9.79 14.30
C TYR A 59 15.75 10.53 15.11
N ASP A 60 14.49 10.09 15.07
CA ASP A 60 13.39 10.76 15.75
C ASP A 60 13.20 10.30 17.21
N LYS A 61 13.50 9.02 17.49
CA LYS A 61 13.37 8.40 18.83
C LYS A 61 14.39 8.89 19.87
N SER A 62 15.48 9.55 19.47
CA SER A 62 16.44 10.09 20.43
C SER A 62 15.97 11.45 20.95
N ASN A 63 15.26 11.47 22.08
CA ASN A 63 14.94 12.68 22.85
C ASN A 63 16.19 13.46 23.34
N ARG A 64 17.39 12.95 23.06
CA ARG A 64 18.69 13.57 23.38
C ARG A 64 19.24 14.49 22.27
N VAL A 65 18.64 14.50 21.08
CA VAL A 65 19.14 15.24 19.91
C VAL A 65 18.10 16.27 19.46
N GLY A 66 18.49 17.54 19.41
CA GLY A 66 17.60 18.64 19.00
C GLY A 66 17.08 18.50 17.56
N HIS A 67 15.88 19.02 17.28
CA HIS A 67 15.22 18.93 15.98
C HIS A 67 16.07 19.46 14.80
N LEU A 68 16.90 20.48 15.05
CA LEU A 68 17.83 21.04 14.07
C LEU A 68 18.94 20.06 13.67
N GLU A 69 19.49 19.31 14.63
CA GLU A 69 20.54 18.34 14.34
C GLU A 69 19.99 17.13 13.55
N LYS A 70 18.75 16.70 13.86
CA LYS A 70 18.04 15.68 13.08
C LYS A 70 17.89 16.10 11.61
N GLN A 71 17.45 17.34 11.36
CA GLN A 71 17.30 17.86 10.00
C GLN A 71 18.65 17.87 9.26
N ARG A 72 19.71 18.39 9.90
CA ARG A 72 21.06 18.40 9.32
C ARG A 72 21.56 17.01 8.91
N ARG A 73 21.21 15.95 9.65
CA ARG A 73 21.57 14.57 9.28
C ARG A 73 20.84 14.12 8.02
N ILE A 74 19.54 14.40 7.91
CA ILE A 74 18.74 14.11 6.71
C ILE A 74 19.33 14.85 5.51
N ASP A 75 19.63 16.14 5.67
CA ASP A 75 20.18 16.99 4.61
C ASP A 75 21.53 16.46 4.11
N LYS A 76 22.46 16.15 5.04
CA LYS A 76 23.76 15.55 4.71
C LYS A 76 23.61 14.22 3.96
N MET A 77 22.64 13.40 4.36
CA MET A 77 22.39 12.11 3.72
C MET A 77 21.87 12.27 2.30
N MET A 78 20.91 13.18 2.07
CA MET A 78 20.43 13.51 0.72
C MET A 78 21.57 13.99 -0.18
N VAL A 79 22.37 14.96 0.30
CA VAL A 79 23.50 15.51 -0.44
C VAL A 79 24.53 14.43 -0.78
N ARG A 80 24.90 13.60 0.20
CA ARG A 80 25.87 12.52 -0.01
C ARG A 80 25.39 11.56 -1.08
N ARG A 81 24.15 11.05 -0.97
CA ARG A 81 23.62 10.07 -1.91
C ARG A 81 23.48 10.65 -3.32
N ALA A 82 23.08 11.90 -3.46
CA ALA A 82 23.05 12.58 -4.75
C ALA A 82 24.47 12.72 -5.35
N LYS A 83 25.48 13.08 -4.55
CA LYS A 83 26.89 13.15 -5.00
C LYS A 83 27.48 11.79 -5.40
N GLU A 84 26.92 10.68 -4.90
CA GLU A 84 27.22 9.31 -5.36
C GLU A 84 26.59 8.99 -6.75
N GLY A 85 25.91 9.95 -7.39
CA GLY A 85 25.25 9.78 -8.70
C GLY A 85 23.88 9.11 -8.63
N LYS A 86 23.32 8.95 -7.43
CA LYS A 86 22.06 8.22 -7.20
C LYS A 86 20.84 9.12 -7.38
N LEU A 87 19.77 8.58 -7.95
CA LEU A 87 18.44 9.17 -7.89
C LEU A 87 17.88 9.01 -6.48
N VAL A 88 17.77 10.12 -5.75
CA VAL A 88 17.32 10.15 -4.36
C VAL A 88 15.87 10.60 -4.30
N VAL A 89 15.01 9.82 -3.66
CA VAL A 89 13.66 10.23 -3.29
C VAL A 89 13.62 10.59 -1.82
N ARG A 90 13.29 11.84 -1.53
CA ARG A 90 12.91 12.32 -0.21
C ARG A 90 11.39 12.25 -0.09
N LEU A 91 10.89 11.16 0.49
CA LEU A 91 9.47 10.88 0.63
C LEU A 91 8.92 11.51 1.92
N LYS A 92 8.09 12.53 1.77
CA LYS A 92 7.59 13.38 2.86
C LYS A 92 6.13 13.06 3.14
N SER A 93 5.75 13.04 4.42
CA SER A 93 4.34 12.80 4.79
C SER A 93 3.44 13.96 4.33
N GLY A 94 2.26 13.65 3.79
CA GLY A 94 1.34 14.65 3.28
C GLY A 94 1.86 15.32 2.01
N ASP A 95 1.98 16.65 2.05
CA ASP A 95 2.50 17.47 0.95
C ASP A 95 3.83 18.15 1.36
N PRO A 96 4.84 18.25 0.48
CA PRO A 96 6.14 18.84 0.83
C PRO A 96 6.07 20.29 1.33
N PHE A 97 5.11 21.08 0.83
CA PHE A 97 4.99 22.51 1.12
C PHE A 97 3.98 22.83 2.22
N MET A 98 3.11 21.89 2.62
CA MET A 98 2.21 22.06 3.76
C MET A 98 2.86 21.69 5.08
N PHE A 99 3.52 22.68 5.71
CA PHE A 99 4.27 22.53 6.97
C PHE A 99 5.33 21.42 6.95
N GLY A 100 5.81 21.03 5.77
CA GLY A 100 6.69 19.89 5.55
C GLY A 100 8.19 20.22 5.57
N ARG A 101 8.58 21.48 5.78
CA ARG A 101 10.00 21.91 5.82
C ARG A 101 10.80 21.67 4.53
N ALA A 102 10.12 21.56 3.38
CA ALA A 102 10.81 21.35 2.11
C ALA A 102 11.71 22.52 1.70
N VAL A 103 11.40 23.76 2.13
CA VAL A 103 12.22 24.93 1.80
C VAL A 103 13.62 24.83 2.39
N GLU A 104 13.75 24.38 3.65
CA GLU A 104 15.07 24.17 4.24
C GLU A 104 15.86 23.08 3.51
N GLU A 105 15.19 21.96 3.16
CA GLU A 105 15.80 20.86 2.41
C GLU A 105 16.25 21.31 1.00
N MET A 106 15.40 22.05 0.27
CA MET A 106 15.73 22.59 -1.05
C MET A 106 16.92 23.55 -1.01
N ARG A 107 17.02 24.39 0.03
CA ARG A 107 18.15 25.31 0.18
C ARG A 107 19.48 24.56 0.30
N VAL A 108 19.52 23.48 1.08
CA VAL A 108 20.74 22.66 1.20
C VAL A 108 21.13 22.00 -0.14
N LEU A 109 20.15 21.60 -0.95
CA LEU A 109 20.39 21.04 -2.28
C LEU A 109 20.94 22.09 -3.24
N LEU A 110 20.36 23.31 -3.24
CA LEU A 110 20.86 24.46 -4.00
C LEU A 110 22.30 24.81 -3.62
N ASP A 111 22.58 24.94 -2.32
CA ASP A 111 23.91 25.27 -1.80
C ASP A 111 24.98 24.22 -2.18
N ASN A 112 24.55 23.01 -2.56
CA ASN A 112 25.42 21.93 -3.01
C ASN A 112 25.38 21.68 -4.53
N ASN A 113 24.74 22.55 -5.31
CA ASN A 113 24.55 22.41 -6.77
C ASN A 113 23.92 21.07 -7.18
N ILE A 114 22.94 20.60 -6.40
CA ILE A 114 22.20 19.36 -6.70
C ILE A 114 20.86 19.72 -7.31
N GLU A 115 20.58 19.20 -8.49
CA GLU A 115 19.26 19.32 -9.09
C GLU A 115 18.19 18.65 -8.24
N TYR A 116 17.03 19.30 -8.15
CA TYR A 116 15.88 18.72 -7.49
C TYR A 116 14.56 19.01 -8.21
N ALA A 117 13.53 18.25 -7.86
CA ALA A 117 12.16 18.52 -8.25
C ALA A 117 11.22 18.21 -7.10
N VAL A 118 10.12 18.96 -7.01
CA VAL A 118 9.07 18.73 -6.01
C VAL A 118 7.86 18.09 -6.69
N VAL A 119 7.32 17.04 -6.07
CA VAL A 119 6.09 16.38 -6.50
C VAL A 119 5.05 16.57 -5.41
N PRO A 120 3.91 17.20 -5.71
CA PRO A 120 2.88 17.47 -4.71
C PRO A 120 2.25 16.18 -4.19
N GLY A 121 1.71 16.27 -2.98
CA GLY A 121 0.96 15.20 -2.33
C GLY A 121 -0.37 15.68 -1.77
N ILE A 122 -1.20 14.74 -1.35
CA ILE A 122 -2.45 15.06 -0.66
C ILE A 122 -2.12 15.52 0.78
N SER A 123 -2.54 16.72 1.17
CA SER A 123 -2.33 17.20 2.54
C SER A 123 -3.25 16.49 3.54
N ALA A 124 -2.84 16.43 4.81
CA ALA A 124 -3.63 15.78 5.86
C ALA A 124 -4.99 16.46 6.08
N ALA A 125 -5.08 17.78 5.89
CA ALA A 125 -6.35 18.52 5.93
C ALA A 125 -7.29 18.09 4.82
N ASN A 126 -6.80 17.99 3.59
CA ASN A 126 -7.62 17.59 2.46
C ASN A 126 -8.12 16.14 2.61
N ALA A 127 -7.25 15.23 3.05
CA ALA A 127 -7.67 13.86 3.33
C ALA A 127 -8.65 13.78 4.51
N ALA A 128 -8.38 14.46 5.63
CA ALA A 128 -9.30 14.49 6.77
C ALA A 128 -10.69 14.99 6.33
N SER A 129 -10.74 16.02 5.49
CA SER A 129 -11.97 16.54 4.89
C SER A 129 -12.71 15.47 4.08
N CYS A 130 -12.05 14.90 3.06
CA CYS A 130 -12.66 13.90 2.18
C CYS A 130 -13.08 12.62 2.92
N PHE A 131 -12.27 12.11 3.84
CA PHE A 131 -12.50 10.86 4.58
C PHE A 131 -13.39 11.03 5.82
N THR A 132 -13.90 12.23 6.08
CA THR A 132 -14.96 12.46 7.10
C THR A 132 -16.22 13.09 6.53
N GLY A 133 -16.23 13.49 5.24
CA GLY A 133 -17.36 14.21 4.67
C GLY A 133 -17.53 15.63 5.24
N ILE A 134 -16.47 16.19 5.84
CA ILE A 134 -16.44 17.57 6.35
C ILE A 134 -15.70 18.42 5.32
N PRO A 135 -16.37 19.09 4.37
CA PRO A 135 -15.69 19.91 3.37
C PRO A 135 -15.01 21.12 4.05
N LEU A 136 -13.82 21.51 3.57
CA LEU A 136 -13.11 22.68 4.11
C LEU A 136 -13.77 24.02 3.73
N THR A 137 -14.60 24.01 2.68
CA THR A 137 -15.38 25.14 2.19
C THR A 137 -16.73 24.63 1.71
N SER A 138 -17.80 25.39 1.87
CA SER A 138 -19.12 25.00 1.37
C SER A 138 -19.98 26.23 1.11
N ARG A 139 -20.65 26.27 -0.06
CA ARG A 139 -21.51 27.39 -0.44
C ARG A 139 -22.62 27.58 0.61
N GLY A 140 -22.80 28.82 1.07
CA GLY A 140 -23.79 29.18 2.09
C GLY A 140 -23.41 28.79 3.53
N ILE A 141 -22.24 28.18 3.76
CA ILE A 141 -21.79 27.74 5.08
C ILE A 141 -20.40 28.29 5.41
N ALA A 142 -19.44 28.16 4.48
CA ALA A 142 -18.06 28.61 4.65
C ALA A 142 -17.46 29.05 3.31
N SER A 143 -17.15 30.34 3.22
CA SER A 143 -16.51 31.00 2.08
C SER A 143 -15.02 31.30 2.33
N SER A 144 -14.59 31.21 3.58
CA SER A 144 -13.22 31.48 4.02
C SER A 144 -12.61 30.29 4.77
N LEU A 145 -11.30 30.10 4.60
CA LEU A 145 -10.53 29.00 5.17
C LEU A 145 -9.17 29.50 5.66
N ALA A 146 -8.81 29.19 6.90
CA ALA A 146 -7.43 29.27 7.39
C ALA A 146 -6.87 27.88 7.67
N ILE A 147 -5.62 27.65 7.29
CA ILE A 147 -4.85 26.47 7.66
C ILE A 147 -3.63 26.94 8.43
N VAL A 148 -3.53 26.56 9.71
CA VAL A 148 -2.48 27.03 10.61
C VAL A 148 -1.84 25.90 11.40
N THR A 149 -0.63 26.12 11.89
CA THR A 149 0.09 25.18 12.75
C THR A 149 -0.01 25.60 14.22
N GLY A 150 -0.31 24.64 15.10
CA GLY A 150 -0.35 24.83 16.54
C GLY A 150 0.99 24.62 17.23
N HIS A 151 2.06 24.24 16.52
CA HIS A 151 3.31 23.75 17.13
C HIS A 151 4.11 24.82 17.92
N LYS A 152 3.86 26.12 17.71
CA LYS A 152 4.70 27.19 18.26
C LYS A 152 3.90 28.33 18.89
N MET A 153 3.25 28.08 20.02
CA MET A 153 2.87 29.12 20.99
C MET A 153 3.96 29.30 22.07
N SER A 154 5.22 29.44 21.65
CA SER A 154 6.36 29.73 22.53
C SER A 154 6.76 31.21 22.38
N LYS A 155 7.01 31.89 23.50
CA LYS A 155 7.31 33.33 23.66
C LYS A 155 8.50 33.89 22.84
N GLN A 156 9.12 33.12 21.96
CA GLN A 156 10.42 33.43 21.35
C GLN A 156 10.41 33.55 19.81
N ASN A 157 9.24 33.61 19.15
CA ASN A 157 9.16 33.70 17.69
C ASN A 157 8.53 35.02 17.21
N LYS A 158 9.21 35.70 16.27
CA LYS A 158 8.85 37.02 15.70
C LYS A 158 7.62 37.05 14.78
N LEU A 159 7.03 35.89 14.45
CA LEU A 159 5.82 35.78 13.62
C LEU A 159 4.74 35.11 14.47
N GLU A 160 4.06 35.91 15.29
CA GLU A 160 2.88 35.45 16.03
C GLU A 160 1.72 35.24 15.07
N ILE A 161 0.97 34.16 15.29
CA ILE A 161 -0.26 33.87 14.55
C ILE A 161 -1.29 34.92 14.97
N ASP A 162 -1.87 35.64 14.00
CA ASP A 162 -2.94 36.60 14.24
C ASP A 162 -4.26 35.88 14.52
N TRP A 163 -4.42 35.44 15.77
CA TRP A 163 -5.62 34.76 16.25
C TRP A 163 -6.88 35.62 16.16
N LYS A 164 -6.73 36.96 16.20
CA LYS A 164 -7.85 37.89 16.05
C LYS A 164 -8.48 37.77 14.67
N SER A 165 -7.66 37.84 13.62
CA SER A 165 -8.15 37.66 12.25
C SER A 165 -8.65 36.24 11.99
N ILE A 166 -7.97 35.23 12.52
CA ILE A 166 -8.33 33.82 12.30
C ILE A 166 -9.67 33.46 12.95
N ALA A 167 -9.98 33.99 14.12
CA ALA A 167 -11.24 33.72 14.82
C ALA A 167 -12.47 34.09 13.96
N GLY A 168 -12.37 35.15 13.14
CA GLY A 168 -13.45 35.59 12.26
C GLY A 168 -13.72 34.70 11.04
N LEU A 169 -12.83 33.77 10.69
CA LEU A 169 -12.96 32.96 9.47
C LEU A 169 -13.97 31.81 9.63
N ASP A 170 -14.62 31.41 8.55
CA ASP A 170 -15.68 30.41 8.59
C ASP A 170 -15.16 29.03 9.01
N THR A 171 -14.07 28.59 8.38
CA THR A 171 -13.41 27.31 8.66
C THR A 171 -11.95 27.53 9.06
N ILE A 172 -11.55 26.92 10.17
CA ILE A 172 -10.16 26.93 10.65
C ILE A 172 -9.68 25.49 10.74
N VAL A 173 -8.53 25.21 10.14
CA VAL A 173 -7.87 23.91 10.20
C VAL A 173 -6.57 24.02 10.97
N LEU A 174 -6.42 23.22 12.03
CA LEU A 174 -5.21 23.20 12.84
C LEU A 174 -4.38 21.93 12.57
N TYR A 175 -3.11 22.13 12.24
CA TYR A 175 -2.08 21.10 12.21
C TYR A 175 -1.29 21.11 13.52
N MET A 176 -0.78 19.95 13.96
CA MET A 176 0.18 19.87 15.08
C MET A 176 -0.31 20.58 16.36
N ALA A 177 -1.61 20.51 16.63
CA ALA A 177 -2.26 21.28 17.69
C ALA A 177 -2.66 20.45 18.92
N VAL A 178 -2.37 19.14 18.96
CA VAL A 178 -2.83 18.26 20.06
C VAL A 178 -2.39 18.76 21.43
N GLU A 179 -1.11 19.14 21.58
CA GLU A 179 -0.54 19.61 22.84
C GLU A 179 -0.94 21.05 23.17
N THR A 180 -1.05 21.91 22.14
CA THR A 180 -1.34 23.34 22.28
C THR A 180 -2.81 23.70 22.18
N LEU A 181 -3.69 22.72 21.99
CA LEU A 181 -5.13 22.89 21.85
C LEU A 181 -5.76 23.75 22.97
N PRO A 182 -5.40 23.59 24.27
CA PRO A 182 -5.98 24.42 25.33
C PRO A 182 -5.68 25.91 25.15
N CYS A 183 -4.46 26.24 24.71
CA CYS A 183 -4.07 27.63 24.46
C CYS A 183 -4.80 28.18 23.22
N ILE A 184 -4.86 27.42 22.13
CA ILE A 184 -5.54 27.82 20.89
C ILE A 184 -7.05 28.00 21.13
N GLN A 185 -7.68 27.11 21.89
CA GLN A 185 -9.08 27.23 22.29
C GLN A 185 -9.33 28.56 23.00
N LYS A 186 -8.49 28.90 23.99
CA LYS A 186 -8.58 30.17 24.72
C LYS A 186 -8.43 31.37 23.80
N GLU A 187 -7.44 31.36 22.90
CA GLU A 187 -7.22 32.45 21.94
C GLU A 187 -8.41 32.65 21.01
N LEU A 188 -8.98 31.57 20.46
CA LEU A 188 -10.16 31.68 19.59
C LEU A 188 -11.37 32.24 20.34
N LEU A 189 -11.64 31.78 21.56
CA LEU A 189 -12.74 32.27 22.40
C LEU A 189 -12.55 33.75 22.76
N ASN A 190 -11.35 34.14 23.19
CA ASN A 190 -11.03 35.53 23.53
C ASN A 190 -11.18 36.48 22.34
N ASN A 191 -10.92 35.99 21.12
CA ASN A 191 -11.05 36.75 19.89
C ASN A 191 -12.44 36.63 19.23
N GLY A 192 -13.46 36.20 19.99
CA GLY A 192 -14.86 36.27 19.57
C GLY A 192 -15.39 35.06 18.80
N LYS A 193 -14.63 33.95 18.71
CA LYS A 193 -15.17 32.69 18.18
C LYS A 193 -16.24 32.16 19.14
N MET A 194 -17.42 31.83 18.62
CA MET A 194 -18.53 31.38 19.47
C MET A 194 -18.20 30.05 20.19
N PRO A 195 -18.49 29.91 21.49
CA PRO A 195 -18.19 28.69 22.25
C PRO A 195 -18.86 27.42 21.70
N ASP A 196 -20.01 27.57 21.07
CA ASP A 196 -20.79 26.48 20.47
C ASP A 196 -20.29 26.07 19.07
N THR A 197 -19.27 26.76 18.53
CA THR A 197 -18.71 26.46 17.21
C THR A 197 -18.32 24.97 17.12
N PRO A 198 -18.85 24.22 16.16
CA PRO A 198 -18.53 22.80 16.01
C PRO A 198 -17.04 22.57 15.72
N VAL A 199 -16.48 21.54 16.34
CA VAL A 199 -15.10 21.09 16.14
C VAL A 199 -15.06 19.60 15.87
N ALA A 200 -14.30 19.20 14.85
CA ALA A 200 -13.93 17.82 14.58
C ALA A 200 -12.43 17.62 14.78
N VAL A 201 -12.05 16.54 15.46
CA VAL A 201 -10.67 16.08 15.63
C VAL A 201 -10.51 14.74 14.93
N ILE A 202 -9.65 14.70 13.93
CA ILE A 202 -9.45 13.55 13.06
C ILE A 202 -8.01 13.07 13.27
N SER A 203 -7.83 11.87 13.83
CA SER A 203 -6.52 11.23 13.90
C SER A 203 -6.40 10.13 12.87
N LYS A 204 -5.20 9.99 12.29
CA LYS A 204 -4.86 8.98 11.27
C LYS A 204 -5.84 8.97 10.09
N ALA A 205 -6.12 10.15 9.54
CA ALA A 205 -7.00 10.32 8.38
C ALA A 205 -6.59 9.37 7.24
N SER A 206 -7.58 8.85 6.51
CA SER A 206 -7.49 7.78 5.49
C SER A 206 -7.14 6.38 6.00
N LYS A 207 -6.50 6.21 7.15
CA LYS A 207 -6.12 4.86 7.62
C LYS A 207 -7.31 4.05 8.14
N VAL A 208 -7.15 2.74 8.18
CA VAL A 208 -8.15 1.81 8.74
C VAL A 208 -8.53 2.14 10.18
N ASP A 209 -7.58 2.64 10.98
CA ASP A 209 -7.74 3.04 12.37
C ASP A 209 -8.01 4.55 12.55
N GLN A 210 -8.52 5.23 11.50
CA GLN A 210 -8.99 6.61 11.59
C GLN A 210 -9.99 6.76 12.75
N ARG A 211 -9.77 7.78 13.59
CA ARG A 211 -10.70 8.16 14.66
C ARG A 211 -11.19 9.58 14.42
N LEU A 212 -12.47 9.80 14.67
CA LEU A 212 -13.14 11.09 14.62
C LEU A 212 -13.79 11.36 15.97
N VAL A 213 -13.47 12.51 16.57
CA VAL A 213 -14.15 13.05 17.76
C VAL A 213 -14.79 14.36 17.36
N LYS A 214 -16.08 14.54 17.68
CA LYS A 214 -16.79 15.80 17.47
C LYS A 214 -17.20 16.41 18.80
N GLY A 215 -17.13 17.73 18.87
CA GLY A 215 -17.54 18.52 20.03
C GLY A 215 -17.81 19.96 19.65
N LYS A 216 -17.92 20.81 20.67
CA LYS A 216 -18.00 22.26 20.55
C LYS A 216 -16.64 22.86 20.90
N LEU A 217 -16.40 24.09 20.47
CA LEU A 217 -15.17 24.78 20.81
C LEU A 217 -14.98 24.87 22.33
N SER A 218 -16.05 24.99 23.11
CA SER A 218 -15.99 25.05 24.59
C SER A 218 -15.52 23.76 25.26
N ASP A 219 -15.83 22.57 24.73
CA ASP A 219 -15.59 21.28 25.40
C ASP A 219 -14.52 20.40 24.73
N ILE A 220 -14.01 20.82 23.57
CA ILE A 220 -13.16 19.96 22.73
C ILE A 220 -11.88 19.48 23.42
N VAL A 221 -11.29 20.29 24.31
CA VAL A 221 -10.08 19.92 25.05
C VAL A 221 -10.34 18.74 25.99
N GLU A 222 -11.46 18.74 26.70
CA GLU A 222 -11.84 17.65 27.59
C GLU A 222 -12.16 16.38 26.80
N LEU A 223 -12.88 16.53 25.68
CA LEU A 223 -13.19 15.41 24.78
C LEU A 223 -11.91 14.77 24.23
N VAL A 224 -10.95 15.55 23.75
CA VAL A 224 -9.65 15.06 23.25
C VAL A 224 -8.88 14.29 24.32
N ARG A 225 -8.90 14.78 25.57
CA ARG A 225 -8.26 14.10 26.72
C ARG A 225 -8.97 12.80 27.06
N ARG A 226 -10.31 12.83 27.18
CA ARG A 226 -11.15 11.66 27.51
C ARG A 226 -10.99 10.54 26.48
N GLU A 227 -11.01 10.90 25.20
CA GLU A 227 -10.86 9.98 24.08
C GLU A 227 -9.39 9.56 23.84
N LYS A 228 -8.44 10.11 24.60
CA LYS A 228 -7.00 9.85 24.50
C LYS A 228 -6.48 10.01 23.07
N ILE A 229 -6.88 11.10 22.41
CA ILE A 229 -6.39 11.40 21.06
C ILE A 229 -4.92 11.81 21.13
N GLN A 230 -4.10 11.21 20.28
CA GLN A 230 -2.67 11.46 20.19
C GLN A 230 -2.32 12.03 18.82
N ALA A 231 -1.16 12.69 18.71
CA ALA A 231 -0.63 13.11 17.43
C ALA A 231 -0.28 11.89 16.54
N PRO A 232 -0.40 11.99 15.21
CA PRO A 232 -0.89 13.14 14.44
C PRO A 232 -2.43 13.23 14.40
N ALA A 233 -2.95 14.45 14.56
CA ALA A 233 -4.37 14.76 14.39
C ALA A 233 -4.57 16.11 13.71
N ILE A 234 -5.66 16.22 12.95
CA ILE A 234 -6.14 17.44 12.29
C ILE A 234 -7.41 17.89 12.99
N PHE A 235 -7.50 19.19 13.24
CA PHE A 235 -8.68 19.82 13.81
C PHE A 235 -9.37 20.62 12.71
N ILE A 236 -10.68 20.47 12.56
CA ILE A 236 -11.51 21.30 11.69
C ILE A 236 -12.52 22.00 12.59
N ILE A 237 -12.50 23.32 12.60
CA ILE A 237 -13.34 24.18 13.44
C ILE A 237 -14.23 25.00 12.50
N GLY A 238 -15.55 24.92 12.67
CA GLY A 238 -16.50 25.68 11.86
C GLY A 238 -17.80 24.92 11.59
N ARG A 239 -18.80 25.64 11.06
CA ARG A 239 -20.15 25.08 10.80
C ARG A 239 -20.14 23.90 9.83
N VAL A 240 -19.11 23.80 8.97
CA VAL A 240 -18.93 22.68 8.03
C VAL A 240 -18.85 21.31 8.72
N VAL A 241 -18.44 21.25 10.00
CA VAL A 241 -18.37 19.99 10.77
C VAL A 241 -19.75 19.32 10.91
N ASN A 242 -20.84 20.10 10.88
CA ASN A 242 -22.20 19.57 10.95
C ASN A 242 -22.55 18.70 9.73
N LEU A 243 -21.84 18.86 8.61
CA LEU A 243 -22.05 18.09 7.39
C LEU A 243 -21.57 16.63 7.49
N GLU A 244 -20.73 16.31 8.50
CA GLU A 244 -20.21 14.97 8.73
C GLU A 244 -21.31 13.91 8.83
N SER A 245 -22.39 14.17 9.58
CA SER A 245 -23.46 13.18 9.79
C SER A 245 -24.15 12.79 8.48
N THR A 246 -24.23 13.73 7.54
CA THR A 246 -24.83 13.53 6.22
C THR A 246 -23.85 12.85 5.27
N PHE A 247 -22.63 13.38 5.15
CA PHE A 247 -21.71 13.06 4.05
C PHE A 247 -20.54 12.14 4.40
N ASN A 248 -20.43 11.65 5.65
CA ASN A 248 -19.36 10.72 6.02
C ASN A 248 -19.54 9.32 5.37
N TRP A 249 -19.15 9.23 4.11
CA TRP A 249 -19.17 7.99 3.32
C TRP A 249 -18.19 6.95 3.85
N TYR A 250 -17.05 7.39 4.39
CA TYR A 250 -15.99 6.50 4.88
C TYR A 250 -16.44 5.68 6.09
N ARG A 251 -17.15 6.31 7.03
CA ARG A 251 -17.78 5.61 8.17
C ARG A 251 -18.88 4.65 7.76
N LYS A 252 -19.63 4.97 6.70
CA LYS A 252 -20.75 4.16 6.18
C LYS A 252 -20.27 2.96 5.34
N SER A 253 -19.02 2.99 4.87
CA SER A 253 -18.47 1.99 3.97
C SER A 253 -17.80 0.85 4.74
N GLU A 254 -18.02 -0.39 4.30
CA GLU A 254 -17.40 -1.58 4.87
C GLU A 254 -15.87 -1.52 4.71
N LYS A 255 -15.13 -1.74 5.80
CA LYS A 255 -13.66 -1.86 5.78
C LYS A 255 -13.27 -3.29 5.46
N ILE A 256 -12.65 -3.48 4.30
CA ILE A 256 -12.37 -4.79 3.73
C ILE A 256 -10.86 -5.05 3.71
N LEU A 257 -10.41 -6.06 4.45
CA LEU A 257 -9.04 -6.57 4.34
C LEU A 257 -8.94 -7.49 3.12
N PHE A 258 -8.17 -7.08 2.11
CA PHE A 258 -7.93 -7.90 0.93
C PHE A 258 -6.54 -8.53 0.99
N THR A 259 -6.50 -9.86 1.09
CA THR A 259 -5.24 -10.59 1.37
C THR A 259 -4.48 -11.06 0.13
N GLY A 260 -5.02 -10.80 -1.06
CA GLY A 260 -4.48 -11.32 -2.31
C GLY A 260 -3.24 -10.59 -2.80
N LEU A 261 -2.49 -11.23 -3.70
CA LEU A 261 -1.25 -10.66 -4.27
C LEU A 261 -1.47 -9.56 -5.32
N SER A 262 -2.61 -9.58 -6.00
CA SER A 262 -2.95 -8.57 -7.01
C SER A 262 -3.75 -7.45 -6.38
N GLU A 263 -3.79 -6.30 -7.03
CA GLU A 263 -4.80 -5.29 -6.66
C GLU A 263 -6.22 -5.88 -6.72
N PRO A 264 -7.11 -5.42 -5.83
CA PRO A 264 -8.44 -5.98 -5.70
C PRO A 264 -9.25 -5.72 -6.97
N ARG A 265 -9.83 -6.77 -7.56
CA ARG A 265 -10.83 -6.64 -8.66
C ARG A 265 -12.13 -5.98 -8.22
N PHE A 266 -12.28 -5.69 -6.93
CA PHE A 266 -13.51 -5.26 -6.30
C PHE A 266 -13.40 -3.89 -5.64
N ALA A 267 -12.47 -3.03 -6.08
CA ALA A 267 -12.19 -1.70 -5.51
C ALA A 267 -13.44 -0.86 -5.19
N TYR A 268 -14.54 -1.08 -5.90
CA TYR A 268 -15.84 -0.41 -5.71
C TYR A 268 -16.71 -0.94 -4.55
N LYS A 269 -16.35 -2.04 -3.89
CA LYS A 269 -17.20 -2.72 -2.88
C LYS A 269 -17.07 -2.17 -1.45
N GLY A 270 -16.19 -1.19 -1.22
CA GLY A 270 -15.94 -0.61 0.11
C GLY A 270 -14.53 -0.06 0.23
N ASN A 271 -14.11 0.24 1.45
CA ASN A 271 -12.76 0.70 1.73
C ASN A 271 -11.82 -0.51 1.76
N ILE A 272 -11.08 -0.74 0.66
CA ILE A 272 -10.21 -1.90 0.56
C ILE A 272 -8.80 -1.60 1.02
N PHE A 273 -8.38 -2.32 2.05
CA PHE A 273 -7.01 -2.33 2.53
C PHE A 273 -6.30 -3.53 1.94
N HIS A 274 -5.48 -3.28 0.92
CA HIS A 274 -4.70 -4.32 0.25
C HIS A 274 -3.48 -4.70 1.09
N CYS A 275 -3.51 -5.91 1.64
CA CYS A 275 -2.44 -6.47 2.44
C CYS A 275 -2.10 -7.88 1.93
N PRO A 276 -1.24 -8.02 0.92
CA PRO A 276 -0.92 -9.32 0.34
C PRO A 276 -0.26 -10.21 1.41
N LEU A 277 -0.93 -11.28 1.87
CA LEU A 277 -0.46 -12.10 3.00
C LEU A 277 0.71 -13.06 2.68
N ILE A 278 1.22 -12.97 1.46
CA ILE A 278 2.32 -13.76 0.92
C ILE A 278 3.14 -12.88 -0.04
N LYS A 279 4.43 -13.18 -0.22
CA LYS A 279 5.27 -12.63 -1.28
C LYS A 279 5.75 -13.77 -2.17
N ILE A 280 5.84 -13.52 -3.48
CA ILE A 280 6.46 -14.46 -4.42
C ILE A 280 7.95 -14.15 -4.47
N LYS A 281 8.78 -15.15 -4.19
CA LYS A 281 10.24 -15.02 -4.29
C LYS A 281 10.81 -15.96 -5.37
N PRO A 282 11.93 -15.56 -6.01
CA PRO A 282 12.70 -16.47 -6.86
C PRO A 282 13.21 -17.68 -6.07
N LEU A 283 13.54 -18.74 -6.80
CA LEU A 283 14.31 -19.86 -6.26
C LEU A 283 15.73 -19.41 -5.94
N ARG A 284 16.37 -20.10 -4.99
CA ARG A 284 17.83 -19.98 -4.78
C ARG A 284 18.62 -20.67 -5.89
N ASP A 285 18.04 -21.73 -6.48
CA ASP A 285 18.68 -22.55 -7.50
C ASP A 285 17.67 -22.93 -8.59
N TYR A 286 18.04 -22.67 -9.84
CA TYR A 286 17.28 -22.97 -11.05
C TYR A 286 17.89 -24.10 -11.89
N SER A 287 18.95 -24.77 -11.43
CA SER A 287 19.70 -25.80 -12.18
C SER A 287 18.81 -26.93 -12.73
N LYS A 288 17.81 -27.37 -11.95
CA LYS A 288 16.84 -28.39 -12.38
C LYS A 288 15.96 -27.90 -13.52
N MET A 289 15.58 -26.63 -13.49
CA MET A 289 14.78 -25.99 -14.54
C MET A 289 15.60 -25.81 -15.82
N HIS A 290 16.84 -25.32 -15.70
CA HIS A 290 17.75 -25.19 -16.83
C HIS A 290 18.06 -26.55 -17.49
N SER A 291 18.14 -27.62 -16.71
CA SER A 291 18.26 -29.00 -17.24
C SER A 291 17.02 -29.48 -17.99
N LEU A 292 15.83 -28.97 -17.64
CA LEU A 292 14.59 -29.26 -18.35
C LEU A 292 14.49 -28.48 -19.66
N PHE A 293 15.01 -27.26 -19.71
CA PHE A 293 15.04 -26.46 -20.94
C PHE A 293 15.77 -27.13 -22.10
N LYS A 294 16.83 -27.89 -21.80
CA LYS A 294 17.58 -28.68 -22.79
C LYS A 294 16.79 -29.84 -23.39
N ARG A 295 15.65 -30.19 -22.80
CA ARG A 295 14.84 -31.39 -23.13
C ARG A 295 13.36 -31.04 -23.23
N LEU A 296 13.05 -29.83 -23.69
CA LEU A 296 11.67 -29.35 -23.84
C LEU A 296 10.89 -30.16 -24.88
N ASP A 297 11.59 -30.62 -25.91
CA ASP A 297 11.12 -31.49 -26.98
C ASP A 297 10.60 -32.86 -26.49
N GLU A 298 11.01 -33.32 -25.31
CA GLU A 298 10.44 -34.51 -24.68
C GLU A 298 8.98 -34.32 -24.25
N PHE A 299 8.52 -33.07 -24.07
CA PHE A 299 7.19 -32.77 -23.58
C PHE A 299 6.21 -32.48 -24.72
N ASN A 300 4.97 -32.95 -24.57
CA ASN A 300 3.90 -32.65 -25.52
C ASN A 300 3.09 -31.41 -25.09
N TRP A 301 3.09 -31.13 -23.79
CA TRP A 301 2.28 -30.09 -23.20
C TRP A 301 2.99 -29.39 -22.05
N ILE A 302 2.73 -28.10 -21.88
CA ILE A 302 3.10 -27.31 -20.71
C ILE A 302 1.85 -26.72 -20.06
N PHE A 303 1.72 -26.92 -18.75
CA PHE A 303 0.54 -26.52 -17.98
C PHE A 303 0.88 -25.39 -17.03
N PHE A 304 0.31 -24.21 -17.25
CA PHE A 304 0.45 -23.08 -16.34
C PHE A 304 -0.75 -22.98 -15.39
N SER A 305 -0.48 -23.20 -14.11
CA SER A 305 -1.46 -23.12 -13.02
C SER A 305 -1.53 -21.75 -12.34
N SER A 306 -0.66 -20.81 -12.72
CA SER A 306 -0.69 -19.43 -12.21
C SER A 306 0.06 -18.48 -13.14
N ARG A 307 -0.30 -17.18 -13.10
CA ARG A 307 0.45 -16.12 -13.79
C ARG A 307 1.91 -16.02 -13.33
N TYR A 308 2.22 -16.38 -12.09
CA TYR A 308 3.60 -16.40 -11.58
C TYR A 308 4.39 -17.58 -12.13
N GLY A 309 3.72 -18.72 -12.36
CA GLY A 309 4.32 -19.84 -13.08
C GLY A 309 4.79 -19.41 -14.46
N VAL A 310 3.97 -18.65 -15.18
CA VAL A 310 4.33 -18.05 -16.47
C VAL A 310 5.48 -17.06 -16.30
N GLN A 311 5.33 -16.08 -15.41
CA GLN A 311 6.31 -15.00 -15.24
C GLN A 311 7.73 -15.54 -14.96
N TYR A 312 7.86 -16.42 -13.96
CA TYR A 312 9.16 -16.96 -13.58
C TYR A 312 9.68 -17.97 -14.59
N PHE A 313 8.80 -18.72 -15.27
CA PHE A 313 9.23 -19.62 -16.33
C PHE A 313 9.91 -18.87 -17.47
N PHE A 314 9.25 -17.83 -17.99
CA PHE A 314 9.80 -17.04 -19.10
C PHE A 314 11.01 -16.20 -18.69
N ARG A 315 11.05 -15.71 -17.44
CA ARG A 315 12.24 -15.04 -16.91
C ARG A 315 13.48 -15.94 -17.00
N GLU A 316 13.35 -17.18 -16.56
CA GLU A 316 14.48 -18.12 -16.59
C GLU A 316 14.78 -18.67 -17.99
N LEU A 317 13.75 -18.80 -18.84
CA LEU A 317 13.93 -19.18 -20.23
C LEU A 317 14.83 -18.15 -20.95
N LEU A 318 14.50 -16.87 -20.79
CA LEU A 318 15.27 -15.75 -21.35
C LEU A 318 16.66 -15.64 -20.73
N SER A 319 16.82 -15.81 -19.42
CA SER A 319 18.14 -15.80 -18.77
C SER A 319 19.04 -16.96 -19.23
N SER A 320 18.44 -18.05 -19.72
CA SER A 320 19.15 -19.19 -20.31
C SER A 320 19.48 -19.00 -21.80
N GLY A 321 19.23 -17.83 -22.37
CA GLY A 321 19.46 -17.54 -23.79
C GLY A 321 18.42 -18.17 -24.74
N LEU A 322 17.29 -18.65 -24.22
CA LEU A 322 16.18 -19.19 -25.00
C LEU A 322 15.02 -18.20 -25.06
N ASP A 323 14.17 -18.33 -26.07
CA ASP A 323 12.92 -17.57 -26.16
C ASP A 323 11.72 -18.49 -26.42
N CYS A 324 10.56 -17.89 -26.72
CA CYS A 324 9.32 -18.63 -26.96
C CYS A 324 9.42 -19.67 -28.08
N ARG A 325 10.36 -19.54 -29.04
CA ARG A 325 10.57 -20.51 -30.11
C ARG A 325 11.04 -21.86 -29.58
N ALA A 326 11.68 -21.90 -28.41
CA ALA A 326 12.04 -23.15 -27.73
C ALA A 326 10.82 -23.98 -27.30
N LEU A 327 9.62 -23.40 -27.33
CA LEU A 327 8.37 -24.08 -26.97
C LEU A 327 7.57 -24.56 -28.20
N ASN A 328 8.12 -24.51 -29.41
CA ASN A 328 7.38 -24.74 -30.66
C ASN A 328 6.64 -26.10 -30.74
N SER A 329 7.14 -27.11 -30.05
CA SER A 329 6.61 -28.48 -30.05
C SER A 329 5.57 -28.72 -28.95
N LEU A 330 5.41 -27.78 -28.02
CA LEU A 330 4.54 -27.92 -26.86
C LEU A 330 3.19 -27.23 -27.08
N LYS A 331 2.12 -27.94 -26.76
CA LYS A 331 0.81 -27.32 -26.55
C LYS A 331 0.73 -26.69 -25.16
N ILE A 332 0.05 -25.56 -25.05
CA ILE A 332 -0.01 -24.76 -23.83
C ILE A 332 -1.40 -24.82 -23.22
N ALA A 333 -1.45 -25.20 -21.95
CA ALA A 333 -2.67 -25.16 -21.17
C ALA A 333 -2.57 -24.10 -20.07
N ALA A 334 -3.56 -23.21 -20.00
CA ALA A 334 -3.68 -22.21 -18.95
C ALA A 334 -4.89 -22.52 -18.06
N ILE A 335 -4.72 -22.45 -16.74
CA ILE A 335 -5.80 -22.75 -15.79
C ILE A 335 -6.99 -21.76 -15.86
N GLY A 336 -6.78 -20.56 -16.39
CA GLY A 336 -7.79 -19.52 -16.47
C GLY A 336 -7.30 -18.23 -17.14
N THR A 337 -8.20 -17.26 -17.28
CA THR A 337 -8.01 -16.00 -18.00
C THR A 337 -6.80 -15.19 -17.54
N SER A 338 -6.55 -15.10 -16.23
CA SER A 338 -5.40 -14.34 -15.70
C SER A 338 -4.05 -14.92 -16.11
N THR A 339 -3.94 -16.25 -16.18
CA THR A 339 -2.74 -16.95 -16.64
C THR A 339 -2.58 -16.80 -18.16
N ALA A 340 -3.68 -16.91 -18.92
CA ALA A 340 -3.69 -16.71 -20.36
C ALA A 340 -3.27 -15.27 -20.74
N LYS A 341 -3.76 -14.25 -20.01
CA LYS A 341 -3.33 -12.85 -20.21
C LYS A 341 -1.84 -12.69 -20.01
N LYS A 342 -1.25 -13.32 -18.98
CA LYS A 342 0.19 -13.27 -18.73
C LYS A 342 1.01 -13.99 -19.81
N LEU A 343 0.49 -15.08 -20.38
CA LEU A 343 1.13 -15.75 -21.53
C LEU A 343 1.16 -14.85 -22.77
N LYS A 344 0.07 -14.09 -23.00
CA LYS A 344 -0.02 -13.14 -24.12
C LYS A 344 1.02 -12.03 -24.04
N GLU A 345 1.42 -11.60 -22.84
CA GLU A 345 2.53 -10.63 -22.64
C GLU A 345 3.88 -11.16 -23.16
N TYR A 346 4.04 -12.49 -23.27
CA TYR A 346 5.21 -13.15 -23.87
C TYR A 346 4.94 -13.66 -25.30
N GLY A 347 3.87 -13.19 -25.95
CA GLY A 347 3.51 -13.57 -27.31
C GLY A 347 2.89 -14.96 -27.46
N MET A 348 2.51 -15.63 -26.36
CA MET A 348 1.97 -17.00 -26.40
C MET A 348 0.46 -17.04 -26.19
N LEU A 349 -0.23 -17.80 -27.04
CA LEU A 349 -1.66 -18.11 -26.89
C LEU A 349 -1.83 -19.54 -26.37
N PRO A 350 -2.61 -19.78 -25.30
CA PRO A 350 -2.88 -21.14 -24.85
C PRO A 350 -3.79 -21.92 -25.82
N ASP A 351 -3.42 -23.16 -26.13
CA ASP A 351 -4.27 -24.14 -26.84
C ASP A 351 -5.49 -24.57 -26.01
N LEU A 352 -5.36 -24.54 -24.68
CA LEU A 352 -6.43 -24.97 -23.78
C LEU A 352 -6.61 -23.99 -22.62
N ILE A 353 -7.84 -23.48 -22.50
CA ILE A 353 -8.35 -22.75 -21.33
C ILE A 353 -9.68 -23.39 -20.93
N PRO A 354 -9.86 -23.83 -19.67
CA PRO A 354 -11.10 -24.45 -19.25
C PRO A 354 -12.20 -23.41 -19.05
N LYS A 355 -13.46 -23.79 -19.28
CA LYS A 355 -14.63 -22.94 -18.95
C LYS A 355 -14.70 -22.63 -17.45
N VAL A 356 -14.32 -23.59 -16.60
CA VAL A 356 -14.25 -23.41 -15.15
C VAL A 356 -12.78 -23.24 -14.75
N GLU A 357 -12.40 -22.05 -14.30
CA GLU A 357 -11.02 -21.67 -13.95
C GLU A 357 -10.51 -22.36 -12.67
N SER A 358 -10.30 -23.67 -12.74
CA SER A 358 -9.87 -24.50 -11.61
C SER A 358 -9.07 -25.71 -12.09
N ALA A 359 -8.31 -26.34 -11.18
CA ALA A 359 -7.60 -27.57 -11.49
C ALA A 359 -8.55 -28.67 -12.01
N LYS A 360 -9.76 -28.80 -11.42
CA LYS A 360 -10.78 -29.76 -11.88
C LYS A 360 -11.30 -29.42 -13.26
N GLY A 361 -11.56 -28.14 -13.53
CA GLY A 361 -12.02 -27.68 -14.85
C GLY A 361 -10.98 -27.94 -15.94
N LEU A 362 -9.70 -27.67 -15.64
CA LEU A 362 -8.60 -27.95 -16.55
C LEU A 362 -8.45 -29.45 -16.85
N LEU A 363 -8.49 -30.29 -15.83
CA LEU A 363 -8.47 -31.75 -15.98
C LEU A 363 -9.63 -32.25 -16.86
N ASN A 364 -10.85 -31.77 -16.61
CA ASN A 364 -12.03 -32.14 -17.38
C ASN A 364 -11.88 -31.75 -18.86
N ALA A 365 -11.43 -30.53 -19.15
CA ALA A 365 -11.24 -30.05 -20.52
C ALA A 365 -10.10 -30.79 -21.24
N PHE A 366 -9.09 -31.22 -20.49
CA PHE A 366 -7.94 -31.93 -21.02
C PHE A 366 -8.20 -33.42 -21.31
N ARG A 367 -9.20 -34.05 -20.66
CA ARG A 367 -9.49 -35.49 -20.81
C ARG A 367 -9.56 -35.97 -22.26
N LYS A 368 -10.09 -35.16 -23.18
CA LYS A 368 -10.21 -35.52 -24.60
C LYS A 368 -8.85 -35.73 -25.30
N TYR A 369 -7.79 -35.09 -24.81
CA TYR A 369 -6.44 -35.23 -25.36
C TYR A 369 -5.67 -36.41 -24.76
N ALA A 370 -6.02 -36.84 -23.55
CA ALA A 370 -5.31 -37.90 -22.83
C ALA A 370 -5.80 -39.32 -23.15
N LYS A 371 -6.89 -39.48 -23.93
CA LYS A 371 -7.43 -40.80 -24.27
C LYS A 371 -6.52 -41.52 -25.26
N GLY A 372 -6.01 -42.70 -24.87
CA GLY A 372 -5.27 -43.60 -25.77
C GLY A 372 -3.87 -43.15 -26.16
N VAL A 373 -3.33 -42.09 -25.55
CA VAL A 373 -2.01 -41.52 -25.91
C VAL A 373 -1.18 -41.30 -24.64
N ARG A 374 0.09 -41.70 -24.68
CA ARG A 374 1.04 -41.48 -23.58
C ARG A 374 1.65 -40.08 -23.70
N LEU A 375 1.06 -39.11 -23.00
CA LEU A 375 1.53 -37.73 -23.02
C LEU A 375 2.53 -37.45 -21.88
N ARG A 376 3.50 -36.58 -22.16
CA ARG A 376 4.37 -35.96 -21.16
C ARG A 376 3.98 -34.49 -20.97
N VAL A 377 3.72 -34.10 -19.72
CA VAL A 377 3.34 -32.73 -19.33
C VAL A 377 4.42 -32.13 -18.44
N LEU A 378 4.90 -30.94 -18.80
CA LEU A 378 5.67 -30.08 -17.93
C LEU A 378 4.74 -29.17 -17.12
N LEU A 379 4.92 -29.11 -15.80
CA LEU A 379 4.06 -28.32 -14.89
C LEU A 379 4.90 -27.29 -14.11
N PRO A 380 5.11 -26.07 -14.64
CA PRO A 380 5.66 -24.95 -13.91
C PRO A 380 4.72 -24.50 -12.78
N ARG A 381 5.20 -24.51 -11.54
CA ARG A 381 4.40 -24.17 -10.35
C ARG A 381 5.24 -23.70 -9.16
N SER A 382 4.58 -23.37 -8.05
CA SER A 382 5.25 -23.19 -6.77
C SER A 382 5.80 -24.51 -6.21
N ASP A 383 6.88 -24.43 -5.44
CA ASP A 383 7.47 -25.53 -4.68
C ASP A 383 6.50 -26.30 -3.77
N ILE A 384 5.62 -25.59 -3.05
CA ILE A 384 4.64 -26.18 -2.10
C ILE A 384 3.26 -26.36 -2.75
N GLY A 385 3.19 -26.42 -4.08
CA GLY A 385 1.90 -26.34 -4.76
C GLY A 385 0.96 -27.53 -4.48
N GLU A 386 -0.35 -27.27 -4.47
CA GLU A 386 -1.42 -28.26 -4.30
C GLU A 386 -1.30 -29.47 -5.25
N LYS A 387 -1.34 -30.68 -4.70
CA LYS A 387 -1.13 -31.94 -5.45
C LYS A 387 -2.27 -32.31 -6.39
N GLY A 388 -3.43 -31.65 -6.30
CA GLY A 388 -4.66 -32.01 -7.01
C GLY A 388 -4.54 -32.06 -8.54
N LEU A 389 -3.84 -31.09 -9.15
CA LEU A 389 -3.63 -31.11 -10.61
C LEU A 389 -2.66 -32.22 -11.03
N THR A 390 -1.56 -32.40 -10.28
CA THR A 390 -0.57 -33.45 -10.54
C THR A 390 -1.16 -34.85 -10.39
N SER A 391 -1.91 -35.10 -9.31
CA SER A 391 -2.56 -36.39 -9.09
C SER A 391 -3.67 -36.65 -10.10
N GLY A 392 -4.44 -35.63 -10.47
CA GLY A 392 -5.47 -35.74 -11.50
C GLY A 392 -4.92 -36.09 -12.88
N LEU A 393 -3.80 -35.47 -13.30
CA LEU A 393 -3.14 -35.78 -14.57
C LEU A 393 -2.58 -37.20 -14.58
N LYS A 394 -1.94 -37.64 -13.48
CA LYS A 394 -1.46 -39.02 -13.33
C LYS A 394 -2.59 -40.05 -13.45
N LYS A 395 -3.77 -39.77 -12.89
CA LYS A 395 -4.97 -40.62 -13.04
C LYS A 395 -5.49 -40.70 -14.47
N LEU A 396 -5.14 -39.75 -15.34
CA LEU A 396 -5.44 -39.77 -16.77
C LEU A 396 -4.35 -40.49 -17.59
N GLY A 397 -3.39 -41.16 -16.94
CA GLY A 397 -2.30 -41.87 -17.63
C GLY A 397 -1.18 -40.97 -18.14
N VAL A 398 -1.15 -39.69 -17.73
CA VAL A 398 -0.16 -38.71 -18.20
C VAL A 398 1.07 -38.70 -17.31
N ASN A 399 2.25 -38.67 -17.92
CA ASN A 399 3.51 -38.50 -17.22
C ASN A 399 3.72 -37.01 -16.91
N VAL A 400 3.80 -36.64 -15.64
CA VAL A 400 3.86 -35.24 -15.19
C VAL A 400 5.21 -34.94 -14.55
N THR A 401 5.96 -34.04 -15.18
CA THR A 401 7.17 -33.46 -14.60
C THR A 401 6.83 -32.14 -13.93
N VAL A 402 6.97 -32.10 -12.60
CA VAL A 402 6.80 -30.87 -11.83
C VAL A 402 8.08 -30.04 -11.92
N CYS A 403 7.93 -28.77 -12.31
CA CYS A 403 9.01 -27.80 -12.36
C CYS A 403 8.71 -26.66 -11.37
N PRO A 404 9.31 -26.65 -10.17
CA PRO A 404 9.27 -25.48 -9.30
C PRO A 404 9.91 -24.29 -10.01
N VAL A 405 9.25 -23.13 -10.00
CA VAL A 405 9.76 -21.90 -10.66
C VAL A 405 9.76 -20.67 -9.74
N TYR A 406 9.04 -20.73 -8.61
CA TYR A 406 9.04 -19.72 -7.56
C TYR A 406 8.62 -20.34 -6.22
N HIS A 407 8.92 -19.68 -5.11
CA HIS A 407 8.42 -20.08 -3.79
C HIS A 407 7.46 -19.02 -3.24
N ASN A 408 6.42 -19.48 -2.55
CA ASN A 408 5.57 -18.60 -1.76
C ASN A 408 6.21 -18.44 -0.38
N VAL A 409 6.56 -17.22 0.00
CA VAL A 409 6.95 -16.92 1.37
C VAL A 409 5.82 -16.17 2.06
N MET A 410 5.62 -16.47 3.35
CA MET A 410 4.86 -15.57 4.20
C MET A 410 5.62 -14.25 4.25
N GLN A 411 4.93 -13.13 4.10
CA GLN A 411 5.59 -11.85 4.33
C GLN A 411 5.54 -11.57 5.84
N GLU A 412 6.70 -11.26 6.42
CA GLU A 412 6.86 -11.11 7.87
C GLU A 412 6.76 -9.62 8.25
N ASP A 413 7.21 -8.75 7.35
CA ASP A 413 7.13 -7.29 7.42
C ASP A 413 5.74 -6.77 7.02
N TYR A 414 4.74 -7.05 7.83
CA TYR A 414 3.45 -6.39 7.73
C TYR A 414 3.37 -5.19 8.66
N PRO A 415 2.65 -4.12 8.27
CA PRO A 415 2.11 -3.19 9.25
C PRO A 415 1.35 -3.99 10.32
N GLY A 416 1.42 -3.55 11.58
CA GLY A 416 0.67 -4.15 12.68
C GLY A 416 -0.84 -3.96 12.50
N LEU A 417 -1.44 -4.67 11.55
CA LEU A 417 -2.88 -4.66 11.32
C LEU A 417 -3.54 -5.32 12.52
N ALA A 418 -4.54 -4.64 13.07
CA ALA A 418 -5.43 -5.19 14.08
C ALA A 418 -6.67 -5.73 13.36
N PRO A 419 -6.85 -7.07 13.23
CA PRO A 419 -7.96 -7.64 12.45
C PRO A 419 -9.34 -7.16 12.89
N VAL A 420 -9.47 -6.78 14.17
CA VAL A 420 -10.70 -6.21 14.78
C VAL A 420 -11.18 -4.92 14.10
N LEU A 421 -10.33 -4.25 13.33
CA LEU A 421 -10.68 -3.03 12.61
C LEU A 421 -11.39 -3.27 11.28
N PHE A 422 -11.49 -4.54 10.85
CA PHE A 422 -12.10 -4.91 9.58
C PHE A 422 -13.45 -5.56 9.76
N ASP A 423 -14.42 -5.06 9.01
CA ASP A 423 -15.76 -5.62 8.92
C ASP A 423 -15.76 -6.92 8.09
N LYS A 424 -14.81 -7.03 7.14
CA LYS A 424 -14.72 -8.17 6.23
C LYS A 424 -13.28 -8.52 5.85
N ILE A 425 -13.00 -9.81 5.71
CA ILE A 425 -11.73 -10.34 5.22
C ILE A 425 -11.96 -11.17 3.96
N ILE A 426 -11.21 -10.88 2.90
CA ILE A 426 -11.23 -11.63 1.64
C ILE A 426 -9.95 -12.45 1.48
N PHE A 427 -10.10 -13.78 1.46
CA PHE A 427 -9.01 -14.72 1.17
C PHE A 427 -9.02 -15.13 -0.29
N THR A 428 -7.88 -14.95 -0.98
CA THR A 428 -7.78 -15.25 -2.41
C THR A 428 -7.11 -16.60 -2.70
N SER A 429 -6.48 -17.23 -1.71
CA SER A 429 -5.82 -18.52 -1.86
C SER A 429 -5.68 -19.29 -0.54
N PRO A 430 -5.43 -20.61 -0.58
CA PRO A 430 -5.10 -21.37 0.63
C PRO A 430 -3.89 -20.82 1.40
N SER A 431 -2.87 -20.31 0.70
CA SER A 431 -1.68 -19.74 1.33
C SER A 431 -1.98 -18.47 2.12
N THR A 432 -2.93 -17.63 1.66
CA THR A 432 -3.34 -16.43 2.40
C THR A 432 -4.12 -16.78 3.66
N VAL A 433 -4.93 -17.84 3.62
CA VAL A 433 -5.62 -18.38 4.82
C VAL A 433 -4.59 -18.84 5.85
N ARG A 434 -3.68 -19.75 5.47
CA ARG A 434 -2.65 -20.26 6.38
C ARG A 434 -1.79 -19.16 6.98
N SER A 435 -1.38 -18.19 6.15
CA SER A 435 -0.55 -17.06 6.60
C SER A 435 -1.30 -16.18 7.59
N TYR A 436 -2.59 -15.91 7.35
CA TYR A 436 -3.44 -15.18 8.29
C TYR A 436 -3.54 -15.90 9.64
N PHE A 437 -3.93 -17.17 9.66
CA PHE A 437 -4.13 -17.91 10.91
C PHE A 437 -2.83 -18.20 11.64
N LYS A 438 -1.71 -18.39 10.93
CA LYS A 438 -0.38 -18.46 11.57
C LYS A 438 -0.04 -17.19 12.34
N LYS A 439 -0.46 -16.02 11.84
CA LYS A 439 -0.18 -14.72 12.47
C LYS A 439 -1.20 -14.32 13.54
N TYR A 440 -2.48 -14.36 13.19
CA TYR A 440 -3.56 -13.77 13.98
C TYR A 440 -4.35 -14.80 14.80
N LYS A 441 -4.15 -16.10 14.53
CA LYS A 441 -4.77 -17.26 15.21
C LYS A 441 -6.29 -17.39 15.10
N LEU A 442 -7.03 -16.28 14.98
CA LEU A 442 -8.49 -16.26 14.91
C LEU A 442 -9.01 -15.14 14.02
N VAL A 443 -10.29 -15.24 13.67
CA VAL A 443 -11.05 -14.15 13.05
C VAL A 443 -11.88 -13.48 14.15
N PRO A 444 -11.84 -12.14 14.29
CA PRO A 444 -12.63 -11.44 15.30
C PRO A 444 -14.13 -11.69 15.15
N LYS A 445 -14.83 -11.70 16.29
CA LYS A 445 -16.30 -11.84 16.31
C LYS A 445 -16.94 -10.69 15.53
N GLY A 446 -17.87 -11.02 14.63
CA GLY A 446 -18.58 -10.03 13.79
C GLY A 446 -17.91 -9.74 12.45
N THR A 447 -16.66 -10.15 12.23
CA THR A 447 -15.98 -9.99 10.94
C THR A 447 -16.49 -11.03 9.93
N LYS A 448 -16.98 -10.56 8.78
CA LYS A 448 -17.42 -11.41 7.66
C LYS A 448 -16.22 -12.01 6.92
N ILE A 449 -16.37 -13.22 6.37
CA ILE A 449 -15.31 -13.87 5.59
C ILE A 449 -15.82 -14.17 4.17
N GLU A 450 -15.02 -13.82 3.17
CA GLU A 450 -15.23 -14.22 1.78
C GLU A 450 -13.99 -14.95 1.25
N THR A 451 -14.20 -15.97 0.41
CA THR A 451 -13.12 -16.74 -0.21
C THR A 451 -13.26 -16.77 -1.72
N ILE A 452 -12.15 -16.62 -2.44
CA ILE A 452 -12.12 -16.81 -3.88
C ILE A 452 -11.81 -18.28 -4.18
N GLY A 453 -12.82 -18.99 -4.67
CA GLY A 453 -12.71 -20.38 -5.10
C GLY A 453 -12.93 -21.41 -3.98
N THR A 454 -13.39 -22.60 -4.39
CA THR A 454 -13.75 -23.69 -3.47
C THR A 454 -12.56 -24.28 -2.72
N VAL A 455 -11.35 -24.25 -3.31
CA VAL A 455 -10.13 -24.71 -2.65
C VAL A 455 -9.79 -23.82 -1.45
N THR A 456 -9.86 -22.50 -1.63
CA THR A 456 -9.64 -21.53 -0.55
C THR A 456 -10.66 -21.71 0.56
N LYS A 457 -11.95 -21.94 0.21
CA LYS A 457 -13.00 -22.26 1.17
C LYS A 457 -12.70 -23.53 1.98
N LYS A 458 -12.27 -24.61 1.33
CA LYS A 458 -11.88 -25.86 2.01
C LYS A 458 -10.68 -25.71 2.93
N GLU A 459 -9.75 -24.81 2.61
CA GLU A 459 -8.63 -24.51 3.51
C GLU A 459 -9.12 -23.74 4.74
N LEU A 460 -10.01 -22.76 4.54
CA LEU A 460 -10.58 -21.96 5.63
C LEU A 460 -11.32 -22.82 6.66
N THR A 461 -12.11 -23.81 6.23
CA THR A 461 -12.86 -24.72 7.13
C THR A 461 -11.97 -25.60 8.02
N LYS A 462 -10.65 -25.60 7.85
CA LYS A 462 -9.73 -26.27 8.77
C LYS A 462 -9.42 -25.44 10.02
N PHE A 463 -9.76 -24.15 9.99
CA PHE A 463 -9.43 -23.18 11.04
C PHE A 463 -10.67 -22.62 11.74
N ILE A 464 -11.86 -22.73 11.15
CA ILE A 464 -13.13 -22.21 11.67
C ILE A 464 -14.22 -23.26 11.67
#